data_AF-A0A9P6B810-F1
#
_entry.id   AF-A0A9P6B810-F1
#
_cell.length_a   1.000
_cell.length_b   1.000
_cell.length_c   1.000
_cell.angle_alpha   90.00
_cell.angle_beta   90.00
_cell.angle_gamma   90.00
#
_symmetry.space_group_name_H-M   'P 1'
#
loop_
_entity.id
_entity.type
_entity.pdbx_description
1 polymer ?
#
loop_
_entity_poly.entity_id
_entity_poly.type
_entity_poly.pdbx_seq_one_letter_code
_entity_poly.pdbx_strand_id
1 'polypeptide(L)'
;MVSVYNKTRANDRILKVLSKEPPSLTVHLFSDHWRFNQSGNCLYHTPIASLLEDIRARRVPIDFLEIFKQAKVPFYNGCLIVELFDHRDVPNAADPVLPQHIVLWPTAEAAWAEMCSRNTKAGRTWTDLDALNCEAQTLLQQNPDLYLDPDPLVTRIANAALRVSTPSLPSPFKRKRSADDTAREEEEKVQRDRMMKLMNPHADRGFHAQYVFPLIPNAPINLEIHQQVPHLRSYTAKTIERTC
;
A
#
# COMPACT_ATOMS: atom_id res chain seq x y z
N MET A 1 -2.17 -32.27 -8.40
CA MET A 1 -3.39 -31.65 -7.85
C MET A 1 -3.04 -30.36 -7.10
N VAL A 2 -3.32 -29.20 -7.70
CA VAL A 2 -3.24 -27.89 -7.02
C VAL A 2 -4.40 -27.79 -6.04
N SER A 3 -4.15 -27.36 -4.81
CA SER A 3 -5.21 -27.22 -3.80
C SER A 3 -5.88 -25.86 -3.98
N VAL A 4 -7.11 -25.83 -4.50
CA VAL A 4 -7.86 -24.58 -4.78
C VAL A 4 -8.12 -23.77 -3.52
N TYR A 5 -8.36 -24.46 -2.40
CA TYR A 5 -8.77 -23.83 -1.14
C TYR A 5 -7.61 -23.27 -0.31
N ASN A 6 -6.36 -23.53 -0.70
CA ASN A 6 -5.18 -23.03 -0.01
C ASN A 6 -4.23 -22.32 -0.98
N LYS A 7 -4.39 -21.00 -1.09
CA LYS A 7 -3.66 -20.18 -2.06
C LYS A 7 -2.15 -20.14 -1.80
N THR A 8 -1.71 -20.09 -0.54
CA THR A 8 -0.28 -20.09 -0.19
C THR A 8 0.37 -21.40 -0.58
N ARG A 9 -0.25 -22.53 -0.23
CA ARG A 9 0.24 -23.86 -0.61
C ARG A 9 0.23 -24.09 -2.13
N ALA A 10 -0.77 -23.54 -2.84
CA ALA A 10 -0.81 -23.59 -4.30
C ALA A 10 0.38 -22.85 -4.91
N ASN A 11 0.66 -21.64 -4.44
CA ASN A 11 1.80 -20.84 -4.88
C ASN A 11 3.13 -21.56 -4.61
N ASP A 12 3.34 -22.06 -3.39
CA ASP A 12 4.58 -22.75 -3.01
C ASP A 12 4.82 -24.00 -3.86
N ARG A 13 3.76 -24.73 -4.21
CA ARG A 13 3.86 -25.91 -5.07
C ARG A 13 4.31 -25.52 -6.47
N ILE A 14 3.71 -24.47 -7.04
CA ILE A 14 4.09 -23.99 -8.37
C ILE A 14 5.53 -23.49 -8.38
N LEU A 15 5.92 -22.67 -7.40
CA LEU A 15 7.30 -22.20 -7.28
C LEU A 15 8.30 -23.35 -7.11
N LYS A 16 7.93 -24.43 -6.42
CA LYS A 16 8.77 -25.64 -6.32
C LYS A 16 8.91 -26.37 -7.66
N VAL A 17 7.80 -26.54 -8.37
CA VAL A 17 7.80 -27.20 -9.69
C VAL A 17 8.60 -26.39 -10.70
N LEU A 18 8.43 -25.07 -10.70
CA LEU A 18 9.06 -24.14 -11.63
C LEU A 18 10.39 -23.59 -11.10
N SER A 19 10.96 -24.18 -10.03
CA SER A 19 12.18 -23.68 -9.38
C SER A 19 13.43 -23.69 -10.26
N LYS A 20 13.42 -24.48 -11.34
CA LYS A 20 14.54 -24.61 -12.30
C LYS A 20 14.34 -23.76 -13.55
N GLU A 21 13.17 -23.16 -13.72
CA GLU A 21 12.81 -22.42 -14.92
C GLU A 21 13.12 -20.92 -14.71
N PRO A 22 13.48 -20.18 -15.79
CA PRO A 22 13.80 -18.77 -15.66
C PRO A 22 12.57 -17.94 -15.27
N PRO A 23 12.73 -16.83 -14.52
CA PRO A 23 11.63 -15.93 -14.23
C PRO A 23 11.06 -15.32 -15.51
N SER A 24 9.75 -15.11 -15.56
CA SER A 24 9.11 -14.42 -16.66
C SER A 24 9.46 -12.92 -16.65
N LEU A 25 9.40 -12.32 -15.47
CA LEU A 25 9.55 -10.88 -15.27
C LEU A 25 10.43 -10.61 -14.06
N THR A 26 11.28 -9.60 -14.13
CA THR A 26 12.07 -9.10 -13.00
C THR A 26 11.64 -7.67 -12.69
N VAL A 27 11.44 -7.34 -11.42
CA VAL A 27 10.98 -6.03 -10.96
C VAL A 27 11.88 -5.56 -9.84
N HIS A 28 12.45 -4.37 -9.97
CA HIS A 28 13.22 -3.72 -8.92
C HIS A 28 12.45 -2.50 -8.40
N LEU A 29 12.18 -2.47 -7.09
CA LEU A 29 11.51 -1.35 -6.44
C LEU A 29 12.53 -0.48 -5.72
N PHE A 30 12.58 0.81 -6.06
CA PHE A 30 13.34 1.83 -5.33
C PHE A 30 12.38 2.84 -4.68
N SER A 31 12.89 3.75 -3.85
CA SER A 31 12.06 4.72 -3.14
C SER A 31 11.35 5.70 -4.09
N ASP A 32 12.07 6.18 -5.12
CA ASP A 32 11.60 7.22 -6.05
C ASP A 32 11.08 6.67 -7.38
N HIS A 33 11.71 5.59 -7.86
CA HIS A 33 11.36 4.94 -9.12
C HIS A 33 11.33 3.43 -8.97
N TRP A 34 10.87 2.74 -9.99
CA TRP A 34 10.95 1.30 -10.11
C TRP A 34 11.43 0.94 -11.50
N ARG A 35 11.95 -0.28 -11.66
CA ARG A 35 12.43 -0.80 -12.94
C ARG A 35 11.78 -2.13 -13.22
N PHE A 36 11.56 -2.38 -14.50
CA PHE A 36 10.96 -3.60 -14.99
C PHE A 36 11.89 -4.23 -16.02
N ASN A 37 12.45 -5.40 -15.72
CA ASN A 37 13.41 -6.07 -16.58
C ASN A 37 14.57 -5.13 -16.97
N GLN A 38 14.83 -4.95 -18.26
CA GLN A 38 15.83 -4.04 -18.81
C GLN A 38 15.24 -2.66 -19.17
N SER A 39 14.05 -2.31 -18.67
CA SER A 39 13.45 -1.01 -18.93
C SER A 39 14.22 0.11 -18.21
N GLY A 40 14.10 1.33 -18.73
CA GLY A 40 14.51 2.53 -18.02
C GLY A 40 13.73 2.72 -16.71
N ASN A 41 14.08 3.78 -15.97
CA ASN A 41 13.41 4.15 -14.73
C ASN A 41 11.94 4.49 -14.98
N CYS A 42 11.03 3.74 -14.34
CA CYS A 42 9.60 4.01 -14.35
C CYS A 42 9.20 4.74 -13.08
N LEU A 43 8.32 5.75 -13.20
CA LEU A 43 7.81 6.50 -12.06
C LEU A 43 6.49 5.89 -11.57
N TYR A 44 6.21 5.99 -10.27
CA TYR A 44 5.02 5.39 -9.65
C TYR A 44 3.69 6.00 -10.10
N HIS A 45 3.69 7.20 -10.71
CA HIS A 45 2.49 7.87 -11.18
C HIS A 45 2.15 7.56 -12.65
N THR A 46 3.06 6.89 -13.37
CA THR A 46 2.84 6.57 -14.78
C THR A 46 1.81 5.46 -14.95
N PRO A 47 1.12 5.37 -16.10
CA PRO A 47 0.13 4.30 -16.32
C PRO A 47 0.73 2.90 -16.21
N ILE A 48 2.04 2.75 -16.45
CA ILE A 48 2.74 1.47 -16.27
C ILE A 48 2.70 0.96 -14.82
N ALA A 49 2.44 1.85 -13.85
CA ALA A 49 2.30 1.47 -12.45
C ALA A 49 1.05 0.60 -12.19
N SER A 50 0.08 0.52 -13.12
CA SER A 50 -1.01 -0.47 -13.01
C SER A 50 -0.48 -1.91 -12.93
N LEU A 51 0.67 -2.20 -13.55
CA LEU A 51 1.37 -3.47 -13.44
C LEU A 51 1.70 -3.84 -11.98
N LEU A 52 2.08 -2.87 -11.16
CA LEU A 52 2.40 -3.11 -9.75
C LEU A 52 1.16 -3.51 -8.94
N GLU A 53 -0.01 -2.96 -9.30
CA GLU A 53 -1.27 -3.35 -8.67
C GLU A 53 -1.65 -4.79 -9.04
N ASP A 54 -1.38 -5.20 -10.28
CA ASP A 54 -1.64 -6.56 -10.76
C ASP A 54 -0.71 -7.59 -10.12
N ILE A 55 0.57 -7.23 -9.99
CA ILE A 55 1.57 -8.05 -9.29
C ILE A 55 1.15 -8.29 -7.85
N ARG A 56 0.73 -7.22 -7.18
CA ARG A 56 0.24 -7.23 -5.82
C ARG A 56 -1.05 -8.04 -5.66
N ALA A 57 -1.97 -7.94 -6.61
CA ALA A 57 -3.19 -8.75 -6.65
C ALA A 57 -2.93 -10.21 -7.07
N ARG A 58 -1.69 -10.56 -7.43
CA ARG A 58 -1.28 -11.87 -7.95
C ARG A 58 -2.06 -12.30 -9.19
N ARG A 59 -2.40 -11.34 -10.05
CA ARG A 59 -3.16 -11.54 -11.27
C ARG A 59 -2.32 -11.21 -12.49
N VAL A 60 -2.53 -11.93 -13.59
CA VAL A 60 -1.86 -11.63 -14.86
C VAL A 60 -2.40 -10.30 -15.40
N PRO A 61 -1.52 -9.34 -15.73
CA PRO A 61 -1.91 -7.98 -16.13
C PRO A 61 -2.37 -7.95 -17.59
N ILE A 62 -3.66 -7.68 -17.81
CA ILE A 62 -4.27 -7.80 -19.14
C ILE A 62 -3.76 -6.76 -20.15
N ASP A 63 -3.57 -5.52 -19.69
CA ASP A 63 -3.14 -4.39 -20.54
C ASP A 63 -1.78 -4.64 -21.20
N PHE A 64 -0.93 -5.45 -20.55
CA PHE A 64 0.44 -5.72 -20.99
C PHE A 64 0.60 -7.08 -21.69
N LEU A 65 -0.46 -7.89 -21.81
CA LEU A 65 -0.38 -9.23 -22.39
C LEU A 65 0.17 -9.23 -23.83
N GLU A 66 -0.28 -8.30 -24.67
CA GLU A 66 0.19 -8.22 -26.06
C GLU A 66 1.67 -7.83 -26.13
N ILE A 67 2.12 -6.92 -25.27
CA ILE A 67 3.53 -6.52 -25.16
C ILE A 67 4.38 -7.71 -24.72
N PHE A 68 3.93 -8.46 -23.71
CA PHE A 68 4.64 -9.65 -23.23
C PHE A 68 4.72 -10.76 -24.28
N LYS A 69 3.66 -10.95 -25.08
CA LYS A 69 3.67 -11.88 -26.22
C LYS A 69 4.66 -11.43 -27.30
N GLN A 70 4.69 -10.15 -27.64
CA GLN A 70 5.63 -9.59 -28.62
C GLN A 70 7.09 -9.72 -28.15
N ALA A 71 7.33 -9.46 -26.87
CA ALA A 71 8.64 -9.61 -26.23
C ALA A 71 9.04 -11.07 -25.97
N LYS A 72 8.17 -12.04 -26.32
CA LYS A 72 8.39 -13.49 -26.12
C LYS A 72 8.75 -13.87 -24.69
N VAL A 73 8.09 -13.22 -23.72
CA VAL A 73 8.21 -13.56 -22.30
C VAL A 73 7.71 -14.99 -22.06
N PRO A 74 8.41 -15.83 -21.27
CA PRO A 74 7.97 -17.19 -21.00
C PRO A 74 6.74 -17.21 -20.08
N PHE A 75 5.69 -17.92 -20.51
CA PHE A 75 4.49 -18.19 -19.70
C PHE A 75 4.50 -19.65 -19.25
N TYR A 76 4.16 -19.90 -17.99
CA TYR A 76 4.16 -21.22 -17.37
C TYR A 76 2.74 -21.65 -17.03
N ASN A 77 2.14 -22.52 -17.85
CA ASN A 77 0.74 -22.95 -17.69
C ASN A 77 -0.24 -21.77 -17.55
N GLY A 78 -0.03 -20.70 -18.33
CA GLY A 78 -0.82 -19.47 -18.26
C GLY A 78 -0.52 -18.56 -17.06
N CYS A 79 0.40 -18.96 -16.18
CA CYS A 79 0.90 -18.16 -15.08
C CYS A 79 2.20 -17.44 -15.47
N LEU A 80 2.49 -16.33 -14.79
CA LEU A 80 3.77 -15.63 -14.90
C LEU A 80 4.52 -15.70 -13.58
N ILE A 81 5.83 -15.88 -13.64
CA ILE A 81 6.71 -15.83 -12.47
C ILE A 81 7.38 -14.46 -12.46
N VAL A 82 7.20 -13.73 -11.36
CA VAL A 82 7.82 -12.43 -11.14
C VAL A 82 8.85 -12.55 -10.05
N GLU A 83 10.08 -12.13 -10.34
CA GLU A 83 11.13 -11.89 -9.35
C GLU A 83 11.07 -10.43 -8.90
N LEU A 84 10.76 -10.21 -7.63
CA LEU A 84 10.66 -8.90 -7.03
C LEU A 84 11.87 -8.64 -6.13
N PHE A 85 12.60 -7.57 -6.40
CA PHE A 85 13.69 -7.07 -5.58
C PHE A 85 13.25 -5.76 -4.92
N ASP A 86 13.14 -5.74 -3.59
CA ASP A 86 12.81 -4.53 -2.84
C ASP A 86 14.08 -3.85 -2.31
N HIS A 87 14.48 -2.74 -2.92
CA HIS A 87 15.64 -1.95 -2.49
C HIS A 87 15.27 -0.85 -1.50
N ARG A 88 14.00 -0.71 -1.12
CA ARG A 88 13.53 0.36 -0.23
C ARG A 88 13.84 0.10 1.24
N ASP A 89 13.89 -1.18 1.61
CA ASP A 89 14.07 -1.63 2.99
C ASP A 89 15.55 -1.93 3.33
N VAL A 90 16.48 -1.61 2.44
CA VAL A 90 17.90 -1.91 2.60
C VAL A 90 18.61 -0.70 3.22
N PRO A 91 19.07 -0.77 4.48
CA PRO A 91 19.75 0.35 5.13
C PRO A 91 21.18 0.57 4.61
N ASN A 92 21.76 -0.38 3.88
CA ASN A 92 23.13 -0.29 3.37
C ASN A 92 23.23 -0.90 1.96
N ALA A 93 23.69 -0.11 0.98
CA ALA A 93 23.69 -0.46 -0.45
C ALA A 93 24.64 -1.62 -0.85
N ALA A 94 25.32 -2.25 0.11
CA ALA A 94 26.34 -3.28 -0.12
C ALA A 94 25.81 -4.72 0.00
N ASP A 95 24.67 -4.93 0.68
CA ASP A 95 24.13 -6.28 0.86
C ASP A 95 23.21 -6.67 -0.31
N PRO A 96 23.37 -7.87 -0.89
CA PRO A 96 22.54 -8.31 -2.00
C PRO A 96 21.09 -8.55 -1.54
N VAL A 97 20.15 -7.81 -2.13
CA VAL A 97 18.72 -7.98 -1.89
C VAL A 97 18.26 -9.35 -2.35
N LEU A 98 17.64 -10.12 -1.46
CA LEU A 98 17.07 -11.41 -1.81
C LEU A 98 15.81 -11.24 -2.67
N PRO A 99 15.71 -11.96 -3.81
CA PRO A 99 14.51 -11.91 -4.63
C PRO A 99 13.34 -12.59 -3.95
N GLN A 100 12.16 -11.96 -4.04
CA GLN A 100 10.89 -12.58 -3.73
C GLN A 100 10.24 -13.09 -5.01
N HIS A 101 9.99 -14.39 -5.09
CA HIS A 101 9.28 -14.98 -6.22
C HIS A 101 7.76 -14.92 -6.00
N ILE A 102 7.05 -14.34 -6.96
CA ILE A 102 5.60 -14.18 -6.94
C ILE A 102 5.02 -14.83 -8.19
N VAL A 103 3.97 -15.64 -8.01
CA VAL A 103 3.21 -16.23 -9.11
C VAL A 103 1.99 -15.37 -9.41
N LEU A 104 1.83 -14.99 -10.67
CA LEU A 104 0.65 -14.32 -11.21
C LEU A 104 -0.27 -15.35 -11.85
N TRP A 105 -1.51 -15.39 -11.41
CA TRP A 105 -2.53 -16.31 -11.90
C TRP A 105 -3.34 -15.69 -13.04
N PRO A 106 -3.70 -16.47 -14.08
CA PRO A 106 -4.55 -15.98 -15.15
C PRO A 106 -5.93 -15.59 -14.61
N THR A 107 -6.47 -14.47 -15.11
CA THR A 107 -7.85 -14.05 -14.86
C THR A 107 -8.76 -14.51 -15.99
N ALA A 108 -10.07 -14.51 -15.77
CA ALA A 108 -11.06 -14.78 -16.82
C ALA A 108 -10.89 -13.82 -18.01
N GLU A 109 -10.56 -12.54 -17.73
CA GLU A 109 -10.28 -11.54 -18.76
C GLU A 109 -9.03 -11.91 -19.58
N ALA A 110 -7.95 -12.37 -18.92
CA ALA A 110 -6.73 -12.81 -19.60
C ALA A 110 -6.97 -14.04 -20.47
N ALA A 111 -7.79 -14.99 -19.98
CA ALA A 111 -8.21 -16.17 -20.75
C ALA A 111 -9.01 -15.77 -22.00
N TRP A 112 -9.95 -14.83 -21.86
CA TRP A 112 -10.69 -14.28 -22.99
C TRP A 112 -9.78 -13.56 -24.01
N ALA A 113 -8.83 -12.75 -23.53
CA ALA A 113 -7.86 -12.08 -24.40
C ALA A 113 -7.01 -13.10 -25.19
N GLU A 114 -6.60 -14.20 -24.55
CA GLU A 114 -5.92 -15.29 -25.25
C GLU A 114 -6.80 -15.94 -26.31
N MET A 115 -8.09 -16.18 -26.01
CA MET A 115 -9.03 -16.72 -26.98
C MET A 115 -9.20 -15.79 -28.19
N CYS A 116 -9.32 -14.49 -27.97
CA CYS A 116 -9.33 -13.47 -29.03
C CYS A 116 -8.04 -13.50 -29.87
N SER A 117 -6.87 -13.60 -29.22
CA SER A 117 -5.59 -13.73 -29.92
C SER A 117 -5.54 -15.00 -30.77
N ARG A 118 -6.05 -16.13 -30.27
CA ARG A 118 -6.10 -17.41 -31.00
C ARG A 118 -7.01 -17.32 -32.22
N ASN A 119 -8.20 -16.75 -32.06
CA ASN A 119 -9.11 -16.54 -33.19
C ASN A 119 -8.48 -15.62 -34.25
N THR A 120 -7.78 -14.56 -33.83
CA THR A 120 -7.05 -13.67 -34.75
C THR A 120 -5.97 -14.44 -35.53
N LYS A 121 -5.22 -15.33 -34.88
CA LYS A 121 -4.22 -16.20 -35.54
C LYS A 121 -4.84 -17.23 -36.48
N ALA A 122 -6.05 -17.70 -36.19
CA ALA A 122 -6.81 -18.61 -37.04
C ALA A 122 -7.52 -17.90 -38.21
N GLY A 123 -7.35 -16.59 -38.37
CA GLY A 123 -7.96 -15.81 -39.45
C GLY A 123 -9.39 -15.35 -39.16
N ARG A 124 -9.78 -15.26 -37.88
CA ARG A 124 -11.13 -14.85 -37.43
C ARG A 124 -12.26 -15.77 -37.95
N THR A 125 -11.97 -17.06 -38.06
CA THR A 125 -12.89 -18.06 -38.60
C THR A 125 -13.76 -18.75 -37.55
N TRP A 126 -13.48 -18.53 -36.25
CA TRP A 126 -14.17 -19.26 -35.19
C TRP A 126 -15.63 -18.84 -35.10
N THR A 127 -16.51 -19.84 -35.00
CA THR A 127 -17.91 -19.63 -34.63
C THR A 127 -18.05 -19.46 -33.12
N ASP A 128 -19.18 -18.94 -32.67
CA ASP A 128 -19.47 -18.78 -31.23
C ASP A 128 -19.43 -20.13 -30.49
N LEU A 129 -19.81 -21.22 -31.15
CA LEU A 129 -19.72 -22.58 -30.60
C LEU A 129 -18.27 -23.04 -30.44
N ASP A 130 -17.40 -22.72 -31.41
CA ASP A 130 -15.98 -23.06 -31.33
C ASP A 130 -15.29 -22.29 -30.19
N ALA A 131 -15.64 -21.01 -30.03
CA ALA A 131 -15.17 -20.19 -28.93
C ALA A 131 -15.61 -20.77 -27.57
N LEU A 132 -16.90 -21.12 -27.43
CA LEU A 132 -17.44 -21.71 -26.20
C LEU A 132 -16.77 -23.04 -25.88
N ASN A 133 -16.59 -23.91 -26.87
CA ASN A 133 -15.90 -25.20 -26.68
C ASN A 133 -14.44 -25.01 -26.26
N CYS A 134 -13.73 -24.05 -26.84
CA CYS A 134 -12.35 -23.73 -26.48
C CYS A 134 -12.24 -23.20 -25.05
N GLU A 135 -13.15 -22.31 -24.65
CA GLU A 135 -13.24 -21.81 -23.28
C GLU A 135 -13.52 -22.94 -22.29
N ALA A 136 -14.51 -23.79 -22.58
CA ALA A 136 -14.87 -24.93 -21.74
C ALA A 136 -13.68 -25.88 -21.54
N GLN A 137 -12.95 -26.21 -22.61
CA GLN A 137 -11.74 -27.04 -22.53
C GLN A 137 -10.64 -26.38 -21.70
N THR A 138 -10.42 -25.07 -21.89
CA THR A 138 -9.40 -24.32 -21.14
C THR A 138 -9.73 -24.32 -19.65
N LEU A 139 -10.99 -24.10 -19.28
CA LEU A 139 -11.45 -24.11 -17.90
C LEU A 139 -11.25 -25.48 -17.24
N LEU A 140 -11.55 -26.58 -17.94
CA LEU A 140 -11.36 -27.94 -17.45
C LEU A 140 -9.86 -28.28 -17.27
N GLN A 141 -8.99 -27.75 -18.12
CA GLN A 141 -7.54 -27.99 -18.00
C GLN A 141 -6.90 -27.17 -16.88
N GLN A 142 -7.33 -25.91 -16.71
CA GLN A 142 -6.73 -25.00 -15.73
C GLN A 142 -7.22 -25.29 -14.30
N ASN A 143 -8.50 -25.63 -14.15
CA ASN A 143 -9.10 -25.83 -12.85
C ASN A 143 -9.09 -27.33 -12.51
N PRO A 144 -8.63 -27.71 -11.31
CA PRO A 144 -8.72 -29.10 -10.87
C PRO A 144 -10.17 -29.49 -10.61
N ASP A 145 -10.44 -30.79 -10.65
CA ASP A 145 -11.77 -31.36 -10.40
C ASP A 145 -12.37 -30.82 -9.09
N LEU A 146 -13.58 -30.29 -9.20
CA LEU A 146 -14.33 -29.75 -8.07
C LEU A 146 -15.03 -30.89 -7.33
N TYR A 147 -14.79 -30.98 -6.02
CA TYR A 147 -15.52 -31.90 -5.16
C TYR A 147 -16.91 -31.32 -4.88
N LEU A 148 -17.94 -31.90 -5.50
CA LEU A 148 -19.34 -31.45 -5.41
C LEU A 148 -20.17 -32.18 -4.33
N ASP A 149 -19.56 -33.09 -3.59
CA ASP A 149 -20.23 -33.80 -2.50
C ASP A 149 -20.62 -32.82 -1.38
N PRO A 150 -21.90 -32.74 -0.97
CA PRO A 150 -22.36 -31.81 0.05
C PRO A 150 -21.96 -32.31 1.45
N ASP A 151 -20.68 -32.21 1.80
CA ASP A 151 -20.20 -32.49 3.16
C ASP A 151 -19.97 -31.18 3.94
N PRO A 152 -20.68 -30.96 5.07
CA PRO A 152 -20.46 -29.80 5.93
C PRO A 152 -19.06 -29.74 6.57
N LEU A 153 -18.33 -30.86 6.65
CA LEU A 153 -16.96 -30.90 7.15
C LEU A 153 -15.97 -30.37 6.11
N VAL A 154 -16.05 -30.86 4.86
CA VAL A 154 -15.23 -30.38 3.75
C VAL A 154 -15.41 -28.87 3.55
N THR A 155 -16.67 -28.40 3.62
CA THR A 155 -16.99 -26.98 3.49
C THR A 155 -16.34 -26.14 4.61
N ARG A 156 -16.39 -26.61 5.86
CA ARG A 156 -15.73 -25.95 7.01
C ARG A 156 -14.22 -25.88 6.84
N ILE A 157 -13.59 -26.98 6.42
CA ILE A 157 -12.13 -27.04 6.19
C ILE A 157 -11.72 -26.12 5.05
N ALA A 158 -12.45 -26.16 3.93
CA ALA A 158 -12.19 -25.29 2.77
C ALA A 158 -12.29 -23.81 3.14
N ASN A 159 -13.35 -23.41 3.85
CA ASN A 159 -13.55 -22.04 4.29
C ASN A 159 -12.48 -21.60 5.30
N ALA A 160 -12.10 -22.46 6.24
CA ALA A 160 -11.01 -22.17 7.17
C ALA A 160 -9.66 -22.00 6.44
N ALA A 161 -9.34 -22.89 5.50
CA ALA A 161 -8.13 -22.82 4.70
C ALA A 161 -8.09 -21.56 3.82
N LEU A 162 -9.21 -21.18 3.21
CA LEU A 162 -9.30 -19.95 2.40
C LEU A 162 -9.04 -18.72 3.26
N ARG A 163 -9.69 -18.59 4.43
CA ARG A 163 -9.51 -17.43 5.33
C ARG A 163 -8.06 -17.24 5.77
N VAL A 164 -7.33 -18.33 6.02
CA VAL A 164 -5.93 -18.27 6.45
C VAL A 164 -4.98 -18.04 5.28
N SER A 165 -5.30 -18.59 4.10
CA SER A 165 -4.41 -18.56 2.93
C SER A 165 -4.60 -17.35 2.02
N THR A 166 -5.75 -16.69 2.06
CA THR A 166 -5.94 -15.42 1.34
C THR A 166 -5.24 -14.32 2.12
N PRO A 167 -4.17 -13.70 1.58
CA PRO A 167 -3.56 -12.56 2.24
C PRO A 167 -4.62 -11.45 2.37
N SER A 168 -4.67 -10.81 3.54
CA SER A 168 -5.41 -9.56 3.71
C SER A 168 -4.97 -8.61 2.59
N LEU A 169 -5.92 -7.94 1.94
CA LEU A 169 -5.62 -6.93 0.92
C LEU A 169 -4.53 -6.02 1.47
N PRO A 170 -3.36 -5.92 0.81
CA PRO A 170 -2.27 -5.14 1.37
C PRO A 170 -2.72 -3.66 1.53
N SER A 171 -1.97 -2.86 2.29
CA SER A 171 -2.17 -1.40 2.30
C SER A 171 -1.74 -0.82 0.95
N PRO A 172 -2.53 0.02 0.25
CA PRO A 172 -2.19 0.52 -1.08
C PRO A 172 -0.78 1.15 -1.09
N PHE A 173 -0.03 0.96 -2.17
CA PHE A 173 1.30 1.59 -2.32
C PHE A 173 1.22 3.12 -2.32
N LYS A 174 0.04 3.67 -2.62
CA LYS A 174 -0.27 5.08 -2.41
C LYS A 174 -0.65 5.28 -0.95
N ARG A 175 0.28 5.80 -0.16
CA ARG A 175 0.01 6.27 1.21
C ARG A 175 -1.15 7.27 1.16
N LYS A 176 -2.19 7.03 1.96
CA LYS A 176 -3.29 7.97 2.18
C LYS A 176 -2.80 9.12 3.07
N ARG A 177 -2.12 10.06 2.44
CA ARG A 177 -1.90 11.49 2.72
C ARG A 177 -0.73 11.87 1.83
N SER A 178 -1.03 12.56 0.73
CA SER A 178 0.04 13.14 -0.07
C SER A 178 0.72 14.24 0.76
N ALA A 179 2.02 14.45 0.59
CA ALA A 179 2.71 15.59 1.23
C ALA A 179 2.04 16.94 0.87
N ASP A 180 1.38 16.98 -0.30
CA ASP A 180 0.51 18.08 -0.74
C ASP A 180 -0.73 18.28 0.13
N ASP A 181 -1.36 17.22 0.63
CA ASP A 181 -2.52 17.34 1.53
C ASP A 181 -2.10 17.93 2.87
N THR A 182 -0.95 17.53 3.41
CA THR A 182 -0.41 18.11 4.64
C THR A 182 0.06 19.54 4.44
N ALA A 183 0.68 19.86 3.30
CA ALA A 183 1.10 21.23 2.98
C ALA A 183 -0.10 22.18 2.81
N ARG A 184 -1.17 21.73 2.13
CA ARG A 184 -2.41 22.52 2.00
C ARG A 184 -3.12 22.72 3.34
N GLU A 185 -3.18 21.68 4.16
CA GLU A 185 -3.78 21.75 5.50
C GLU A 185 -2.96 22.68 6.44
N GLU A 186 -1.62 22.71 6.28
CA GLU A 186 -0.72 23.66 6.95
C GLU A 186 -0.93 25.10 6.45
N GLU A 187 -1.07 25.31 5.14
CA GLU A 187 -1.37 26.62 4.55
C GLU A 187 -2.73 27.16 5.01
N GLU A 188 -3.77 26.33 5.02
CA GLU A 188 -5.11 26.68 5.50
C GLU A 188 -5.09 27.03 7.00
N LYS A 189 -4.29 26.31 7.79
CA LYS A 189 -4.11 26.59 9.22
C LYS A 189 -3.39 27.92 9.45
N VAL A 190 -2.34 28.21 8.69
CA VAL A 190 -1.64 29.51 8.72
C VAL A 190 -2.58 30.65 8.31
N GLN A 191 -3.40 30.44 7.29
CA GLN A 191 -4.37 31.43 6.81
C GLN A 191 -5.48 31.69 7.85
N ARG A 192 -5.94 30.64 8.54
CA ARG A 192 -6.91 30.73 9.64
C ARG A 192 -6.34 31.46 10.85
N ASP A 193 -5.10 31.15 11.25
CA ASP A 193 -4.43 31.81 12.35
C ASP A 193 -4.21 33.31 12.05
N ARG A 194 -3.87 33.64 10.79
CA ARG A 194 -3.73 35.02 10.33
C ARG A 194 -5.06 35.78 10.38
N MET A 195 -6.15 35.15 9.98
CA MET A 195 -7.50 35.74 10.05
C MET A 195 -7.93 35.99 11.50
N MET A 196 -7.65 35.06 12.40
CA MET A 196 -7.92 35.20 13.83
C MET A 196 -7.08 36.31 14.51
N LYS A 197 -5.88 36.59 13.99
CA LYS A 197 -5.00 37.65 14.51
C LYS A 197 -5.43 39.07 14.08
N LEU A 198 -6.28 39.22 13.06
CA LEU A 198 -6.69 40.52 12.52
C LEU A 198 -7.58 41.34 13.48
N MET A 199 -8.30 40.69 14.39
CA MET A 199 -9.22 41.34 15.34
C MET A 199 -8.66 41.51 16.76
N ASN A 200 -7.36 41.19 16.97
CA ASN A 200 -6.73 41.32 18.28
C ASN A 200 -5.62 42.40 18.27
N PRO A 201 -5.96 43.69 18.52
CA PRO A 201 -5.00 44.79 18.48
C PRO A 201 -3.90 44.70 19.56
N HIS A 202 -3.98 43.74 20.49
CA HIS A 202 -3.04 43.53 21.59
C HIS A 202 -2.14 42.29 21.43
N ALA A 203 -2.17 41.59 20.29
CA ALA A 203 -1.50 40.29 20.18
C ALA A 203 0.03 40.32 20.38
N ASP A 204 0.70 41.43 20.06
CA ASP A 204 2.16 41.58 20.20
C ASP A 204 2.56 42.67 21.24
N ARG A 205 1.61 43.21 22.02
CA ARG A 205 1.90 44.20 23.07
C ARG A 205 1.70 43.57 24.44
N GLY A 206 2.75 43.55 25.26
CA GLY A 206 2.65 43.15 26.66
C GLY A 206 1.57 43.95 27.37
N PHE A 207 0.66 43.27 28.06
CA PHE A 207 -0.41 43.89 28.82
C PHE A 207 0.20 44.64 30.02
N HIS A 208 0.30 45.96 29.93
CA HIS A 208 0.68 46.80 31.06
C HIS A 208 -0.59 47.43 31.64
N ALA A 209 -1.14 46.84 32.70
CA ALA A 209 -2.16 47.51 33.49
C ALA A 209 -1.51 48.72 34.18
N GLN A 210 -1.94 49.94 33.81
CA GLN A 210 -1.66 51.13 34.60
C GLN A 210 -2.88 51.39 35.49
N TYR A 211 -2.70 51.15 36.79
CA TYR A 211 -3.70 51.53 37.79
C TYR A 211 -3.46 53.00 38.17
N VAL A 212 -4.33 53.89 37.69
CA VAL A 212 -4.35 55.29 38.13
C VAL A 212 -5.17 55.34 39.42
N PHE A 213 -4.48 55.48 40.56
CA PHE A 213 -5.14 55.81 41.83
C PHE A 213 -5.50 57.30 41.83
N PRO A 214 -6.75 57.69 42.16
CA PRO A 214 -7.09 59.10 42.29
C PRO A 214 -6.40 59.67 43.53
N LEU A 215 -5.58 60.70 43.32
CA LEU A 215 -4.93 61.48 44.38
C LEU A 215 -6.01 62.24 45.16
N ILE A 216 -6.30 61.80 46.39
CA ILE A 216 -7.02 62.62 47.38
C ILE A 216 -5.99 63.56 48.01
N PRO A 217 -6.18 64.89 47.98
CA PRO A 217 -5.26 65.82 48.61
C PRO A 217 -5.46 65.82 50.13
N ASN A 218 -4.35 65.64 50.84
CA ASN A 218 -4.13 65.86 52.28
C ASN A 218 -4.70 64.80 53.25
N ALA A 219 -3.85 63.82 53.56
CA ALA A 219 -3.81 63.17 54.86
C ALA A 219 -2.34 62.99 55.30
N PRO A 220 -1.98 63.27 56.58
CA PRO A 220 -0.60 63.27 57.03
C PRO A 220 -0.03 61.85 57.09
N ILE A 221 1.21 61.74 56.61
CA ILE A 221 2.03 60.53 56.57
C ILE A 221 2.29 60.04 58.00
N ASN A 222 1.78 58.86 58.33
CA ASN A 222 2.34 57.98 59.36
C ASN A 222 1.87 56.56 59.07
N LEU A 223 2.75 55.73 58.52
CA LEU A 223 2.63 54.28 58.64
C LEU A 223 4.01 53.63 58.59
N GLU A 224 4.35 53.05 59.73
CA GLU A 224 5.49 52.18 59.97
C GLU A 224 5.51 51.03 58.96
N ILE A 225 6.70 50.75 58.44
CA ILE A 225 6.96 49.60 57.58
C ILE A 225 6.96 48.35 58.47
N HIS A 226 5.82 47.68 58.57
CA HIS A 226 5.78 46.29 59.00
C HIS A 226 5.69 45.37 57.78
N GLN A 227 6.85 44.85 57.40
CA GLN A 227 7.03 43.87 56.34
C GLN A 227 6.49 42.52 56.85
N GLN A 228 5.24 42.18 56.54
CA GLN A 228 4.71 40.82 56.66
C GLN A 228 4.64 40.17 55.29
N VAL A 229 5.44 39.12 55.11
CA VAL A 229 5.50 38.27 53.91
C VAL A 229 4.46 37.15 54.04
N PRO A 230 3.48 37.02 53.13
CA PRO A 230 2.70 35.80 52.99
C PRO A 230 3.30 34.93 51.87
N HIS A 231 3.92 33.86 52.34
CA HIS A 231 4.24 32.57 51.74
C HIS A 231 3.26 32.12 50.64
N LEU A 232 3.73 32.14 49.38
CA LEU A 232 3.14 31.38 48.29
C LEU A 232 3.92 30.08 48.09
N ARG A 233 3.22 28.97 48.33
CA ARG A 233 3.68 27.60 48.13
C ARG A 233 4.11 27.38 46.68
N SER A 234 5.38 27.05 46.48
CA SER A 234 5.89 26.46 45.23
C SER A 234 5.41 25.01 45.13
N TYR A 235 4.55 24.72 44.14
CA TYR A 235 4.36 23.33 43.69
C TYR A 235 5.46 22.99 42.69
N THR A 236 6.46 22.24 43.15
CA THR A 236 7.44 21.57 42.27
C THR A 236 6.90 20.19 41.91
N ALA A 237 6.77 19.92 40.61
CA ALA A 237 6.46 18.60 40.08
C ALA A 237 7.54 17.59 40.51
N LYS A 238 7.11 16.49 41.14
CA LYS A 238 8.00 15.37 41.46
C LYS A 238 8.22 14.53 40.21
N THR A 239 9.47 14.48 39.76
CA THR A 239 10.02 13.45 38.88
C THR A 239 9.88 12.09 39.58
N ILE A 240 9.17 11.16 38.95
CA ILE A 240 9.08 9.77 39.39
C ILE A 240 10.23 9.02 38.71
N GLU A 241 11.30 8.77 39.47
CA GLU A 241 12.33 7.82 39.07
C GLU A 241 11.86 6.39 39.37
N ARG A 242 11.96 5.53 38.35
CA ARG A 242 11.80 4.07 38.42
C ARG A 242 13.11 3.44 38.87
N THR A 243 13.05 2.52 39.84
CA THR A 243 13.96 1.39 40.13
C THR A 243 13.46 0.77 41.45
N CYS A 244 13.25 -0.53 41.65
CA CYS A 244 13.64 -1.76 40.97
C CYS A 244 12.44 -2.72 40.86
#